data_AF-A0A511R4P6-F1
#
_entry.id   AF-A0A511R4P6-F1
#
_cell.length_a   1.000
_cell.length_b   1.000
_cell.length_c   1.000
_cell.angle_alpha   90.00
_cell.angle_beta   90.00
_cell.angle_gamma   90.00
#
_symmetry.space_group_name_H-M   'P 1'
#
loop_
_entity.id
_entity.type
_entity.pdbx_description
1 polymer ?
#
loop_
_entity_poly.entity_id
_entity_poly.type
_entity_poly.pdbx_seq_one_letter_code
_entity_poly.pdbx_strand_id
1 'polypeptide(L)'
;MIKVIAIGDLHADFPKLWRALKNSYAVGEDWLPSDPLRRGTYRVVLMGDLVHPKLLADYRRLTGLEDYDPNNPDHLRMAARAQIRELVRIKRFQEAAPEHITILMGNHDYAAITGEMVLGNAQLEHKEFHPELGGIEFPEDLKKWFQTFPAQVSLYGVNFAHVGPVPWLQTYDEMFYNGREAKEWWLHNADYVERMGYRFGVYGHTVMKNGILIKDKLALIDALDKDQYLELILDEDKLDWEIVEIPPVGATLQ
;
A
#
# COMPACT_ATOMS: atom_id res chain seq x y z
N MET A 1 17.76 10.58 -14.21
CA MET A 1 17.78 9.27 -13.55
C MET A 1 17.38 9.42 -12.09
N ILE A 2 16.40 8.65 -11.66
CA ILE A 2 15.94 8.56 -10.27
C ILE A 2 15.88 7.09 -9.86
N LYS A 3 15.99 6.81 -8.56
CA LYS A 3 15.62 5.50 -8.01
C LYS A 3 14.21 5.60 -7.41
N VAL A 4 13.33 4.66 -7.73
CA VAL A 4 11.99 4.54 -7.16
C VAL A 4 11.92 3.30 -6.29
N ILE A 5 11.37 3.45 -5.09
CA ILE A 5 11.10 2.36 -4.15
C ILE A 5 9.58 2.19 -4.11
N ALA A 6 9.07 1.12 -4.71
CA ALA A 6 7.65 0.82 -4.76
C ALA A 6 7.32 -0.32 -3.79
N ILE A 7 6.42 -0.04 -2.85
CA ILE A 7 6.01 -0.98 -1.80
C ILE A 7 4.52 -1.25 -1.98
N GLY A 8 4.16 -2.53 -2.13
CA GLY A 8 2.78 -2.99 -2.28
C GLY A 8 1.92 -2.76 -1.05
N ASP A 9 0.74 -3.37 -1.08
CA ASP A 9 -0.32 -3.20 -0.10
C ASP A 9 0.17 -3.50 1.33
N LEU A 10 -0.16 -2.60 2.25
CA LEU A 10 0.39 -2.62 3.60
C LEU A 10 -0.45 -3.47 4.57
N HIS A 11 -1.76 -3.35 4.48
CA HIS A 11 -2.75 -3.95 5.36
C HIS A 11 -2.35 -3.89 6.84
N ALA A 12 -2.03 -2.69 7.32
CA ALA A 12 -1.58 -2.43 8.67
C ALA A 12 -0.32 -3.21 9.16
N ASP A 13 0.50 -3.79 8.27
CA ASP A 13 1.80 -4.38 8.62
C ASP A 13 2.91 -3.32 8.74
N PHE A 14 2.64 -2.31 9.58
CA PHE A 14 3.51 -1.14 9.79
C PHE A 14 4.95 -1.51 10.16
N PRO A 15 5.24 -2.51 11.02
CA PRO A 15 6.62 -2.90 11.32
C PRO A 15 7.40 -3.31 10.07
N LYS A 16 6.73 -3.98 9.12
CA LYS A 16 7.37 -4.44 7.90
C LYS A 16 7.58 -3.30 6.90
N LEU A 17 6.63 -2.36 6.79
CA LEU A 17 6.86 -1.10 6.05
C LEU A 17 8.10 -0.36 6.56
N TRP A 18 8.20 -0.14 7.86
CA TRP A 18 9.33 0.59 8.45
C TRP A 18 10.67 -0.14 8.22
N ARG A 19 10.67 -1.48 8.22
CA ARG A 19 11.84 -2.28 7.82
C ARG A 19 12.19 -2.10 6.34
N ALA A 20 11.21 -2.14 5.44
CA ALA A 20 11.41 -1.91 4.01
C ALA A 20 12.02 -0.52 3.76
N LEU A 21 11.44 0.53 4.35
CA LEU A 21 11.93 1.91 4.23
C LEU A 21 13.35 2.09 4.79
N LYS A 22 13.71 1.36 5.86
CA LYS A 22 15.07 1.37 6.41
C LYS A 22 16.04 0.63 5.51
N ASN A 23 15.66 -0.55 5.01
CA ASN A 23 16.47 -1.34 4.09
C ASN A 23 16.77 -0.59 2.78
N SER A 24 15.79 0.17 2.28
CA SER A 24 15.92 0.94 1.05
C SER A 24 16.64 2.28 1.24
N TYR A 25 17.12 2.60 2.45
CA TYR A 25 17.66 3.92 2.83
C TYR A 25 16.68 5.09 2.63
N ALA A 26 15.37 4.83 2.56
CA ALA A 26 14.35 5.87 2.43
C ALA A 26 14.11 6.63 3.75
N VAL A 27 14.34 5.98 4.89
CA VAL A 27 14.18 6.59 6.21
C VAL A 27 15.53 6.77 6.91
N GLY A 28 15.70 7.91 7.57
CA GLY A 28 16.85 8.21 8.44
C GLY A 28 16.68 7.63 9.85
N GLU A 29 17.69 7.84 10.70
CA GLU A 29 17.66 7.39 12.11
C GLU A 29 16.58 8.10 12.96
N ASP A 30 16.11 9.26 12.51
CA ASP A 30 15.01 10.03 13.12
C ASP A 30 13.62 9.55 12.71
N TRP A 31 13.52 8.47 11.93
CA TRP A 31 12.27 7.96 11.34
C TRP A 31 11.58 8.94 10.39
N LEU A 32 12.31 9.92 9.87
CA LEU A 32 11.88 10.83 8.82
C LEU A 32 12.57 10.48 7.49
N PRO A 33 12.13 11.04 6.35
CA PRO A 33 12.78 10.82 5.07
C PRO A 33 14.28 11.08 5.14
N SER A 34 15.10 10.21 4.56
CA SER A 34 16.55 10.41 4.48
C SER A 34 16.92 11.61 3.60
N ASP A 35 18.13 12.16 3.76
CA ASP A 35 18.58 13.30 2.96
C ASP A 35 18.48 13.05 1.43
N PRO A 36 18.91 11.90 0.89
CA PRO A 36 18.73 11.61 -0.52
C PRO A 36 17.25 11.58 -0.97
N LEU A 37 16.33 11.10 -0.12
CA LEU A 37 14.90 11.12 -0.42
C LEU A 37 14.35 12.55 -0.39
N ARG A 38 14.72 13.37 0.61
CA ARG A 38 14.34 14.80 0.67
C ARG A 38 14.84 15.61 -0.51
N ARG A 39 16.00 15.25 -1.08
CA ARG A 39 16.58 15.88 -2.28
C ARG A 39 16.02 15.35 -3.60
N GLY A 40 15.15 14.34 -3.57
CA GLY A 40 14.54 13.76 -4.76
C GLY A 40 15.44 12.86 -5.60
N THR A 41 16.57 12.40 -5.03
CA THR A 41 17.37 11.32 -5.63
C THR A 41 16.62 9.98 -5.58
N TYR A 42 15.81 9.81 -4.53
CA TYR A 42 14.85 8.72 -4.38
C TYR A 42 13.42 9.24 -4.55
N ARG A 43 12.52 8.36 -5.00
CA ARG A 43 11.08 8.47 -4.81
C ARG A 43 10.59 7.22 -4.06
N VAL A 44 9.59 7.39 -3.22
CA VAL A 44 8.86 6.28 -2.60
C VAL A 44 7.43 6.31 -3.13
N VAL A 45 6.93 5.16 -3.57
CA VAL A 45 5.52 4.96 -3.92
C VAL A 45 4.96 3.85 -3.05
N LEU A 46 4.00 4.19 -2.18
CA LEU A 46 3.22 3.21 -1.44
C LEU A 46 1.94 2.94 -2.23
N MET A 47 1.66 1.66 -2.55
CA MET A 47 0.57 1.30 -3.46
C MET A 47 -0.83 1.40 -2.85
N GLY A 48 -0.95 1.79 -1.58
CA GLY A 48 -2.22 1.94 -0.87
C GLY A 48 -2.50 0.77 0.07
N ASP A 49 -3.76 0.64 0.46
CA ASP A 49 -4.27 -0.31 1.43
C ASP A 49 -3.46 -0.25 2.72
N LEU A 50 -3.38 0.95 3.32
CA LEU A 50 -2.63 1.20 4.55
C LEU A 50 -3.24 0.53 5.78
N VAL A 51 -4.56 0.34 5.75
CA VAL A 51 -5.39 -0.16 6.86
C VAL A 51 -5.89 -1.58 6.62
N HIS A 52 -6.61 -2.13 7.59
CA HIS A 52 -7.32 -3.41 7.50
C HIS A 52 -6.37 -4.63 7.36
N PRO A 53 -5.87 -5.17 8.49
CA PRO A 53 -5.06 -6.38 8.48
C PRO A 53 -5.70 -7.56 7.74
N LYS A 54 -4.93 -8.27 6.90
CA LYS A 54 -5.44 -9.40 6.09
C LYS A 54 -5.92 -10.57 6.95
N LEU A 55 -5.24 -10.83 8.08
CA LEU A 55 -5.46 -12.00 8.92
C LEU A 55 -5.82 -11.64 10.37
N LEU A 56 -6.57 -12.51 11.03
CA LEU A 56 -6.87 -12.39 12.46
C LEU A 56 -5.60 -12.36 13.32
N ALA A 57 -4.56 -13.10 12.92
CA ALA A 57 -3.26 -13.10 13.58
C ALA A 57 -2.58 -11.72 13.55
N ASP A 58 -2.82 -10.94 12.50
CA ASP A 58 -2.27 -9.59 12.38
C ASP A 58 -3.02 -8.61 13.30
N TYR A 59 -4.34 -8.75 13.45
CA TYR A 59 -5.09 -8.02 14.48
C TYR A 59 -4.61 -8.33 15.90
N ARG A 60 -4.33 -9.61 16.20
CA ARG A 60 -3.75 -10.01 17.49
C ARG A 60 -2.41 -9.32 17.73
N ARG A 61 -1.50 -9.34 16.74
CA ARG A 61 -0.20 -8.66 16.81
C ARG A 61 -0.35 -7.15 16.99
N LEU A 62 -1.25 -6.53 16.23
CA LEU A 62 -1.51 -5.10 16.23
C LEU A 62 -2.10 -4.60 17.56
N THR A 63 -2.99 -5.39 18.17
CA THR A 63 -3.69 -5.02 19.42
C THR A 63 -3.01 -5.52 20.69
N GLY A 64 -2.16 -6.56 20.58
CA GLY A 64 -1.60 -7.28 21.72
C GLY A 64 -2.58 -8.24 22.40
N LEU A 65 -3.75 -8.49 21.80
CA LEU A 65 -4.75 -9.42 22.34
C LEU A 65 -4.53 -10.82 21.76
N GLU A 66 -4.39 -11.83 22.62
CA GLU A 66 -4.28 -13.23 22.18
C GLU A 66 -5.60 -13.71 21.55
N ASP A 67 -6.74 -13.36 22.14
CA ASP A 67 -8.08 -13.72 21.69
C ASP A 67 -8.82 -12.52 21.10
N TYR A 68 -8.21 -11.88 20.08
CA TYR A 68 -8.92 -10.85 19.33
C TYR A 68 -10.24 -11.38 18.74
N ASP A 69 -11.30 -10.59 18.90
CA ASP A 69 -12.67 -10.90 18.47
C ASP A 69 -13.18 -9.74 17.60
N PRO A 70 -13.40 -9.96 16.29
CA PRO A 70 -13.84 -8.92 15.37
C PRO A 70 -15.29 -8.46 15.60
N ASN A 71 -16.03 -9.08 16.51
CA ASN A 71 -17.38 -8.65 16.89
C ASN A 71 -17.42 -7.98 18.28
N ASN A 72 -16.28 -7.89 18.96
CA ASN A 72 -16.18 -7.21 20.24
C ASN A 72 -15.83 -5.72 20.05
N PRO A 73 -16.70 -4.77 20.42
CA PRO A 73 -16.45 -3.35 20.26
C PRO A 73 -15.16 -2.85 20.95
N ASP A 74 -14.76 -3.42 22.08
CA ASP A 74 -13.52 -3.02 22.75
C ASP A 74 -12.29 -3.41 21.92
N HIS A 75 -12.32 -4.60 21.33
CA HIS A 75 -11.25 -5.09 20.46
C HIS A 75 -11.17 -4.27 19.16
N LEU A 76 -12.32 -3.95 18.55
CA LEU A 76 -12.41 -3.04 17.40
C LEU A 76 -11.81 -1.67 17.71
N ARG A 77 -12.18 -1.06 18.85
CA ARG A 77 -11.61 0.22 19.31
C ARG A 77 -10.10 0.16 19.52
N MET A 78 -9.57 -0.95 20.04
CA MET A 78 -8.13 -1.15 20.20
C MET A 78 -7.41 -1.25 18.86
N ALA A 79 -7.97 -2.00 17.90
CA ALA A 79 -7.42 -2.13 16.56
C ALA A 79 -7.39 -0.80 15.81
N ALA A 80 -8.50 -0.05 15.81
CA ALA A 80 -8.58 1.26 15.19
C ALA A 80 -7.55 2.23 15.78
N ARG A 81 -7.45 2.31 17.11
CA ARG A 81 -6.46 3.16 17.80
C ARG A 81 -5.02 2.78 17.43
N ALA A 82 -4.72 1.49 17.26
CA ALA A 82 -3.40 1.05 16.86
C ALA A 82 -3.04 1.48 15.44
N GLN A 83 -3.96 1.32 14.49
CA GLN A 83 -3.79 1.78 13.12
C GLN A 83 -3.65 3.31 13.06
N ILE A 84 -4.52 4.06 13.74
CA ILE A 84 -4.47 5.53 13.77
C ILE A 84 -3.10 6.05 14.23
N ARG A 85 -2.50 5.44 15.28
CA ARG A 85 -1.18 5.85 15.77
C ARG A 85 -0.10 5.71 14.69
N GLU A 86 -0.11 4.61 13.95
CA GLU A 86 0.86 4.36 12.89
C GLU A 86 0.58 5.20 11.64
N LEU A 87 -0.69 5.41 11.27
CA LEU A 87 -1.07 6.32 10.20
C LEU A 87 -0.58 7.74 10.46
N VAL A 88 -0.66 8.24 11.70
CA VAL A 88 -0.09 9.54 12.07
C VAL A 88 1.44 9.58 11.86
N ARG A 89 2.15 8.47 12.11
CA ARG A 89 3.60 8.38 11.85
C ARG A 89 3.90 8.39 10.36
N ILE A 90 3.14 7.62 9.56
CA ILE A 90 3.28 7.61 8.09
C ILE A 90 2.97 8.99 7.51
N LYS A 91 1.90 9.65 7.99
CA LYS A 91 1.56 11.02 7.62
C LYS A 91 2.72 11.97 7.85
N ARG A 92 3.33 11.95 9.04
CA ARG A 92 4.51 12.78 9.34
C ARG A 92 5.71 12.48 8.43
N PHE A 93 5.93 11.21 8.09
CA PHE A 93 6.98 10.82 7.15
C PHE A 93 6.72 11.35 5.74
N GLN A 94 5.49 11.21 5.24
CA GLN A 94 5.08 11.67 3.92
C GLN A 94 5.11 13.21 3.83
N GLU A 95 4.56 13.91 4.82
CA GLU A 95 4.52 15.39 4.87
C GLU A 95 5.91 16.03 4.99
N ALA A 96 6.93 15.28 5.43
CA ALA A 96 8.31 15.76 5.48
C ALA A 96 9.00 15.78 4.10
N ALA A 97 8.46 15.07 3.10
CA ALA A 97 8.94 15.11 1.71
C ALA A 97 7.79 14.80 0.72
N PRO A 98 6.74 15.64 0.67
CA PRO A 98 5.48 15.32 -0.01
C PRO A 98 5.64 15.13 -1.52
N GLU A 99 6.59 15.82 -2.12
CA GLU A 99 6.91 15.66 -3.54
C GLU A 99 7.55 14.29 -3.83
N HIS A 100 8.31 13.74 -2.89
CA HIS A 100 9.14 12.55 -3.09
C HIS A 100 8.52 11.26 -2.56
N ILE A 101 7.41 11.37 -1.82
CA ILE A 101 6.70 10.25 -1.21
C ILE A 101 5.24 10.33 -1.65
N THR A 102 4.86 9.41 -2.53
CA THR A 102 3.49 9.27 -3.01
C THR A 102 2.86 8.07 -2.34
N ILE A 103 1.64 8.26 -1.83
CA ILE A 103 0.79 7.19 -1.34
C ILE A 103 -0.43 7.15 -2.23
N LEU A 104 -0.69 6.01 -2.86
CA LEU A 104 -1.84 5.83 -3.74
C LEU A 104 -3.07 5.47 -2.93
N MET A 105 -4.24 5.87 -3.42
CA MET A 105 -5.51 5.49 -2.79
C MET A 105 -5.80 4.00 -3.08
N GLY A 106 -5.75 3.17 -2.05
CA GLY A 106 -6.20 1.77 -2.12
C GLY A 106 -7.70 1.62 -1.94
N ASN A 107 -8.24 0.44 -2.28
CA ASN A 107 -9.67 0.19 -2.12
C ASN A 107 -10.08 0.03 -0.64
N HIS A 108 -9.19 -0.51 0.21
CA HIS A 108 -9.41 -0.57 1.66
C HIS A 108 -9.32 0.82 2.30
N ASP A 109 -8.40 1.65 1.82
CA ASP A 109 -8.27 3.05 2.27
C ASP A 109 -9.54 3.85 1.96
N TYR A 110 -10.03 3.72 0.73
CA TYR A 110 -11.27 4.37 0.30
C TYR A 110 -12.46 3.93 1.15
N ALA A 111 -12.66 2.62 1.33
CA ALA A 111 -13.75 2.10 2.14
C ALA A 111 -13.69 2.58 3.59
N ALA A 112 -12.50 2.65 4.18
CA ALA A 112 -12.33 3.12 5.56
C ALA A 112 -12.71 4.60 5.75
N ILE A 113 -12.46 5.46 4.76
CA ILE A 113 -12.74 6.90 4.88
C ILE A 113 -14.16 7.28 4.44
N THR A 114 -14.80 6.50 3.57
CA THR A 114 -16.19 6.75 3.15
C THR A 114 -17.19 6.07 4.07
N GLY A 115 -16.84 4.91 4.63
CA GLY A 115 -17.74 4.08 5.43
C GLY A 115 -18.87 3.44 4.62
N GLU A 116 -18.83 3.52 3.29
CA GLU A 116 -19.91 3.05 2.40
C GLU A 116 -19.96 1.51 2.31
N MET A 117 -18.82 0.85 2.52
CA MET A 117 -18.70 -0.60 2.41
C MET A 117 -17.86 -1.17 3.54
N VAL A 118 -18.35 -2.25 4.13
CA VAL A 118 -17.59 -3.08 5.07
C VAL A 118 -16.84 -4.12 4.25
N LEU A 119 -15.54 -3.89 4.04
CA LEU A 119 -14.70 -4.85 3.32
C LEU A 119 -14.31 -6.01 4.23
N GLY A 120 -13.93 -7.12 3.60
CA GLY A 120 -13.48 -8.29 4.32
C GLY A 120 -13.19 -9.46 3.41
N ASN A 121 -12.92 -10.60 4.03
CA ASN A 121 -12.85 -11.91 3.41
C ASN A 121 -13.82 -12.87 4.10
N ALA A 122 -13.82 -14.14 3.67
CA ALA A 122 -14.73 -15.15 4.21
C ALA A 122 -14.62 -15.40 5.72
N GLN A 123 -13.56 -14.92 6.38
CA GLN A 123 -13.22 -15.19 7.77
C GLN A 123 -13.16 -13.92 8.64
N LEU A 124 -13.14 -12.74 8.02
CA LEU A 124 -12.85 -11.48 8.70
C LEU A 124 -13.47 -10.30 7.94
N GLU A 125 -14.30 -9.54 8.64
CA GLU A 125 -14.84 -8.26 8.19
C GLU A 125 -14.13 -7.12 8.95
N HIS A 126 -13.81 -6.04 8.25
CA HIS A 126 -13.12 -4.89 8.81
C HIS A 126 -14.14 -3.90 9.37
N LYS A 127 -14.43 -4.00 10.67
CA LYS A 127 -15.45 -3.19 11.35
C LYS A 127 -14.87 -2.07 12.20
N GLU A 128 -13.55 -1.99 12.33
CA GLU A 128 -12.89 -1.11 13.29
C GLU A 128 -13.13 0.38 13.02
N PHE A 129 -13.42 0.74 11.76
CA PHE A 129 -13.74 2.10 11.32
C PHE A 129 -15.24 2.32 11.02
N HIS A 130 -16.10 1.40 11.50
CA HIS A 130 -17.56 1.43 11.32
C HIS A 130 -18.27 1.62 12.68
N PRO A 131 -18.58 2.87 13.11
CA PRO A 131 -19.22 3.15 14.39
C PRO A 131 -20.52 2.38 14.63
N GLU A 132 -21.32 2.21 13.57
CA GLU A 132 -22.60 1.50 13.57
C GLU A 132 -22.44 0.00 13.85
N LEU A 133 -21.24 -0.55 13.66
CA LEU A 133 -20.88 -1.94 13.93
C LEU A 133 -20.01 -2.10 15.20
N GLY A 134 -19.87 -1.05 16.01
CA GLY A 134 -19.09 -1.06 17.25
C GLY A 134 -17.63 -0.61 17.10
N GLY A 135 -17.22 -0.19 15.90
CA GLY A 135 -15.95 0.46 15.64
C GLY A 135 -15.92 1.93 16.10
N ILE A 136 -14.99 2.70 15.54
CA ILE A 136 -14.93 4.16 15.74
C ILE A 136 -14.94 4.89 14.41
N GLU A 137 -15.26 6.17 14.45
CA GLU A 137 -15.19 7.00 13.26
C GLU A 137 -13.72 7.22 12.88
N PHE A 138 -13.44 7.16 11.57
CA PHE A 138 -12.11 7.46 11.05
C PHE A 138 -11.77 8.93 11.37
N PRO A 139 -10.62 9.24 11.98
CA PRO A 139 -10.31 10.61 12.40
C PRO A 139 -10.31 11.61 11.24
N GLU A 140 -11.01 12.73 11.41
CA GLU A 140 -11.23 13.71 10.34
C GLU A 140 -9.92 14.26 9.71
N ASP A 141 -8.89 14.48 10.52
CA ASP A 141 -7.59 14.94 10.00
C ASP A 141 -6.88 13.88 9.15
N LEU A 142 -7.03 12.60 9.48
CA LEU A 142 -6.50 11.50 8.65
C LEU A 142 -7.37 11.31 7.42
N LYS A 143 -8.69 11.45 7.54
CA LYS A 143 -9.62 11.40 6.40
C LYS A 143 -9.27 12.45 5.34
N LYS A 144 -9.06 13.70 5.76
CA LYS A 144 -8.58 14.78 4.88
C LYS A 144 -7.23 14.47 4.23
N TRP A 145 -6.32 13.85 4.99
CA TRP A 145 -5.02 13.43 4.45
C TRP A 145 -5.17 12.31 3.41
N PHE A 146 -5.96 11.27 3.67
CA PHE A 146 -6.22 10.20 2.70
C PHE A 146 -6.87 10.74 1.41
N GLN A 147 -7.77 11.72 1.53
CA GLN A 147 -8.38 12.38 0.36
C GLN A 147 -7.37 13.08 -0.56
N THR A 148 -6.13 13.28 -0.14
CA THR A 148 -5.04 13.80 -0.99
C THR A 148 -4.32 12.71 -1.81
N PHE A 149 -4.57 11.42 -1.53
CA PHE A 149 -3.90 10.32 -2.22
C PHE A 149 -4.34 10.25 -3.67
N PRO A 150 -3.42 10.36 -4.65
CA PRO A 150 -3.78 10.21 -6.05
C PRO A 150 -4.18 8.75 -6.35
N ALA A 151 -5.05 8.56 -7.33
CA ALA A 151 -5.36 7.24 -7.87
C ALA A 151 -4.15 6.58 -8.56
N GLN A 152 -3.30 7.39 -9.19
CA GLN A 152 -2.10 6.93 -9.88
C GLN A 152 -1.03 8.02 -9.97
N VAL A 153 0.21 7.62 -10.20
CA VAL A 153 1.33 8.49 -10.57
C VAL A 153 2.09 7.89 -11.74
N SER A 154 2.64 8.73 -12.62
CA SER A 154 3.49 8.29 -13.71
C SER A 154 4.86 8.96 -13.63
N LEU A 155 5.91 8.16 -13.68
CA LEU A 155 7.31 8.61 -13.63
C LEU A 155 8.05 8.03 -14.83
N TYR A 156 8.56 8.89 -15.73
CA TYR A 156 9.32 8.46 -16.91
C TYR A 156 8.60 7.37 -17.74
N GLY A 157 7.30 7.56 -18.00
CA GLY A 157 6.48 6.60 -18.74
C GLY A 157 6.13 5.30 -18.00
N VAL A 158 6.56 5.13 -16.74
CA VAL A 158 6.15 4.03 -15.86
C VAL A 158 4.96 4.46 -15.01
N ASN A 159 3.86 3.71 -15.09
CA ASN A 159 2.65 3.99 -14.34
C ASN A 159 2.61 3.19 -13.04
N PHE A 160 2.21 3.86 -11.96
CA PHE A 160 1.97 3.27 -10.65
C PHE A 160 0.51 3.52 -10.29
N ALA A 161 -0.26 2.46 -10.06
CA ALA A 161 -1.67 2.54 -9.68
C ALA A 161 -1.99 1.39 -8.72
N HIS A 162 -2.97 1.54 -7.82
CA HIS A 162 -3.26 0.49 -6.84
C HIS A 162 -3.65 -0.83 -7.52
N VAL A 163 -4.56 -0.80 -8.51
CA VAL A 163 -5.10 -2.03 -9.14
C VAL A 163 -4.56 -2.28 -10.56
N GLY A 164 -4.66 -1.29 -11.45
CA GLY A 164 -4.29 -1.44 -12.86
C GLY A 164 -4.25 -0.12 -13.64
N PRO A 165 -3.83 -0.14 -14.92
CA PRO A 165 -3.53 1.07 -15.71
C PRO A 165 -4.75 1.90 -16.15
N VAL A 166 -5.94 1.30 -16.14
CA VAL A 166 -7.14 1.90 -16.73
C VAL A 166 -7.98 2.62 -15.66
N PRO A 167 -8.63 3.75 -16.00
CA PRO A 167 -9.32 4.58 -15.00
C PRO A 167 -10.41 3.85 -14.20
N TRP A 168 -11.14 2.92 -14.82
CA TRP A 168 -12.21 2.19 -14.14
C TRP A 168 -11.72 1.21 -13.08
N LEU A 169 -10.44 0.82 -13.11
CA LEU A 169 -9.83 0.03 -12.03
C LEU A 169 -9.43 0.89 -10.82
N GLN A 170 -9.65 2.21 -10.88
CA GLN A 170 -9.39 3.15 -9.79
C GLN A 170 -10.68 3.75 -9.20
N THR A 171 -11.84 3.26 -9.63
CA THR A 171 -13.14 3.63 -9.07
C THR A 171 -13.64 2.46 -8.23
N TYR A 172 -13.73 2.66 -6.91
CA TYR A 172 -14.08 1.59 -5.97
C TYR A 172 -15.59 1.57 -5.68
N ASP A 173 -16.39 1.31 -6.71
CA ASP A 173 -17.84 1.21 -6.65
C ASP A 173 -18.35 -0.26 -6.66
N GLU A 174 -19.67 -0.46 -6.69
CA GLU A 174 -20.25 -1.80 -6.75
C GLU A 174 -19.77 -2.62 -7.97
N MET A 175 -19.45 -1.98 -9.09
CA MET A 175 -18.97 -2.69 -10.28
C MET A 175 -17.56 -3.23 -10.06
N PHE A 176 -16.70 -2.47 -9.39
CA PHE A 176 -15.36 -2.90 -8.99
C PHE A 176 -15.41 -4.17 -8.13
N TYR A 177 -16.28 -4.19 -7.10
CA TYR A 177 -16.33 -5.31 -6.15
C TYR A 177 -17.07 -6.55 -6.67
N ASN A 178 -18.04 -6.38 -7.57
CA ASN A 178 -18.78 -7.50 -8.17
C ASN A 178 -18.07 -8.10 -9.38
N GLY A 179 -17.10 -7.40 -9.96
CA GLY A 179 -16.33 -7.85 -11.11
C GLY A 179 -15.15 -8.76 -10.74
N ARG A 180 -14.68 -9.53 -11.72
CA ARG A 180 -13.39 -10.27 -11.62
C ARG A 180 -12.22 -9.47 -12.18
N GLU A 181 -12.50 -8.44 -12.98
CA GLU A 181 -11.49 -7.70 -13.73
C GLU A 181 -10.43 -7.07 -12.82
N ALA A 182 -10.83 -6.48 -11.69
CA ALA A 182 -9.89 -5.92 -10.70
C ALA A 182 -8.81 -6.91 -10.23
N LYS A 183 -9.09 -8.22 -10.29
CA LYS A 183 -8.18 -9.29 -9.85
C LYS A 183 -7.53 -10.05 -11.01
N GLU A 184 -8.06 -9.93 -12.22
CA GLU A 184 -7.73 -10.81 -13.34
C GLU A 184 -7.36 -10.07 -14.64
N TRP A 185 -7.43 -8.73 -14.68
CA TRP A 185 -7.11 -7.96 -15.89
C TRP A 185 -5.72 -8.28 -16.43
N TRP A 186 -4.73 -8.53 -15.58
CA TRP A 186 -3.35 -8.87 -15.95
C TRP A 186 -3.20 -10.25 -16.62
N LEU A 187 -4.21 -11.13 -16.49
CA LEU A 187 -4.24 -12.42 -17.18
C LEU A 187 -4.63 -12.27 -18.64
N HIS A 188 -5.65 -11.46 -18.91
CA HIS A 188 -6.35 -11.41 -20.20
C HIS A 188 -6.17 -10.11 -20.96
N ASN A 189 -5.84 -9.03 -20.27
CA ASN A 189 -5.75 -7.66 -20.76
C ASN A 189 -4.46 -6.97 -20.28
N ALA A 190 -3.35 -7.71 -20.19
CA ALA A 190 -2.05 -7.16 -19.80
C ALA A 190 -1.59 -6.02 -20.74
N ASP A 191 -2.08 -6.03 -21.98
CA ASP A 191 -1.82 -5.01 -22.99
C ASP A 191 -2.51 -3.66 -22.69
N TYR A 192 -3.38 -3.58 -21.67
CA TYR A 192 -3.88 -2.31 -21.16
C TYR A 192 -2.76 -1.32 -20.81
N VAL A 193 -1.62 -1.80 -20.31
CA VAL A 193 -0.47 -0.94 -20.01
C VAL A 193 -0.04 -0.15 -21.25
N GLU A 194 0.11 -0.84 -22.38
CA GLU A 194 0.54 -0.23 -23.63
C GLU A 194 -0.58 0.60 -24.27
N ARG A 195 -1.82 0.11 -24.23
CA ARG A 195 -2.99 0.86 -24.74
C ARG A 195 -3.20 2.18 -24.02
N MET A 196 -2.82 2.26 -22.74
CA MET A 196 -2.82 3.49 -21.95
C MET A 196 -1.58 4.36 -22.17
N GLY A 197 -0.66 3.94 -23.05
CA GLY A 197 0.53 4.70 -23.44
C GLY A 197 1.71 4.57 -22.47
N TYR A 198 1.67 3.62 -21.54
CA TYR A 198 2.76 3.39 -20.59
C TYR A 198 3.77 2.41 -21.16
N ARG A 199 5.06 2.64 -20.88
CA ARG A 199 6.12 1.70 -21.27
C ARG A 199 6.23 0.52 -20.30
N PHE A 200 5.77 0.71 -19.06
CA PHE A 200 5.69 -0.30 -18.02
C PHE A 200 4.67 0.12 -16.93
N GLY A 201 4.13 -0.85 -16.19
CA GLY A 201 3.20 -0.63 -15.10
C GLY A 201 3.59 -1.33 -13.81
N VAL A 202 3.32 -0.72 -12.66
CA VAL A 202 3.55 -1.28 -11.33
C VAL A 202 2.25 -1.19 -10.54
N TYR A 203 1.74 -2.32 -10.09
CA TYR A 203 0.40 -2.45 -9.50
C TYR A 203 0.40 -3.22 -8.19
N GLY A 204 -0.40 -2.79 -7.22
CA GLY A 204 -0.68 -3.49 -5.96
C GLY A 204 -1.88 -4.43 -6.09
N HIS A 205 -2.72 -4.49 -5.06
CA HIS A 205 -4.03 -5.17 -4.97
C HIS A 205 -4.05 -6.70 -5.12
N THR A 206 -3.28 -7.23 -6.07
CA THR A 206 -3.29 -8.64 -6.45
C THR A 206 -2.13 -9.37 -5.78
N VAL A 207 -2.44 -10.12 -4.72
CA VAL A 207 -1.48 -11.01 -4.06
C VAL A 207 -1.06 -12.15 -4.99
N MET A 208 0.25 -12.31 -5.13
CA MET A 208 0.86 -13.37 -5.93
C MET A 208 1.46 -14.46 -5.02
N LYS A 209 1.37 -15.73 -5.46
CA LYS A 209 1.78 -16.88 -4.63
C LYS A 209 3.24 -16.81 -4.16
N ASN A 210 4.14 -16.36 -5.02
CA ASN A 210 5.59 -16.38 -4.81
C ASN A 210 6.18 -14.97 -4.59
N GLY A 211 5.34 -14.00 -4.21
CA GLY A 211 5.75 -12.60 -4.11
C GLY A 211 5.68 -11.89 -5.45
N ILE A 212 6.52 -10.88 -5.67
CA ILE A 212 6.40 -9.97 -6.83
C ILE A 212 6.42 -10.76 -8.14
N LEU A 213 5.41 -10.51 -8.99
CA LEU A 213 5.35 -11.04 -10.35
C LEU A 213 5.74 -9.94 -11.34
N ILE A 214 6.81 -10.17 -12.10
CA ILE A 214 7.09 -9.41 -13.33
C ILE A 214 6.61 -10.22 -14.53
N LYS A 215 5.77 -9.62 -15.36
CA LYS A 215 5.23 -10.26 -16.56
C LYS A 215 5.08 -9.22 -17.66
N ASP A 216 5.61 -9.50 -18.84
CA ASP A 216 5.52 -8.61 -20.00
C ASP A 216 5.98 -7.17 -19.65
N LYS A 217 5.07 -6.19 -19.69
CA LYS A 217 5.31 -4.78 -19.34
C LYS A 217 4.68 -4.38 -18.02
N LEU A 218 4.47 -5.31 -17.09
CA LEU A 218 3.92 -5.01 -15.78
C LEU A 218 4.61 -5.74 -14.62
N ALA A 219 4.47 -5.16 -13.43
CA ALA A 219 4.81 -5.74 -12.15
C ALA A 219 3.57 -5.75 -11.24
N LEU A 220 3.26 -6.89 -10.63
CA LEU A 220 2.29 -7.00 -9.54
C LEU A 220 3.06 -7.16 -8.23
N ILE A 221 2.94 -6.19 -7.33
CA ILE A 221 3.87 -5.99 -6.21
C ILE A 221 3.24 -6.08 -4.82
N ASP A 222 1.98 -6.52 -4.69
CA ASP A 222 1.41 -6.90 -3.38
C ASP A 222 2.10 -8.17 -2.86
N ALA A 223 3.27 -7.96 -2.25
CA ALA A 223 4.21 -8.98 -1.82
C ALA A 223 4.91 -8.60 -0.51
N LEU A 224 4.39 -7.62 0.23
CA LEU A 224 4.97 -7.24 1.52
C LEU A 224 4.88 -8.42 2.51
N ASP A 225 3.85 -9.25 2.43
CA ASP A 225 3.75 -10.50 3.21
C ASP A 225 4.89 -11.50 2.92
N LYS A 226 5.49 -11.43 1.73
CA LYS A 226 6.69 -12.19 1.32
C LYS A 226 8.01 -11.50 1.62
N ASP A 227 7.96 -10.41 2.37
CA ASP A 227 9.13 -9.58 2.68
C ASP A 227 9.78 -9.04 1.39
N GLN A 228 8.99 -8.67 0.38
CA GLN A 228 9.51 -8.14 -0.89
C GLN A 228 8.98 -6.74 -1.20
N TYR A 229 9.79 -5.94 -1.88
CA TYR A 229 9.40 -4.69 -2.52
C TYR A 229 10.17 -4.50 -3.85
N LEU A 230 9.71 -3.59 -4.71
CA LEU A 230 10.30 -3.36 -6.02
C LEU A 230 11.16 -2.08 -6.00
N GLU A 231 12.40 -2.17 -6.45
CA GLU A 231 13.23 -1.01 -6.75
C GLU A 231 13.33 -0.82 -8.26
N LEU A 232 13.25 0.43 -8.72
CA LEU A 232 13.41 0.80 -10.12
C LEU A 232 14.44 1.91 -10.29
N ILE A 233 15.23 1.85 -11.36
CA ILE A 233 16.07 2.96 -11.82
C ILE A 233 15.50 3.49 -13.12
N LEU A 234 15.01 4.73 -13.09
CA LEU A 234 14.21 5.33 -14.16
C LEU A 234 14.85 6.60 -14.71
N ASP A 235 14.91 6.70 -16.03
CA ASP A 235 14.93 7.94 -16.80
C ASP A 235 14.18 7.75 -18.14
N GLU A 236 14.22 8.73 -19.03
CA GLU A 236 13.50 8.70 -20.32
C GLU A 236 13.79 7.43 -21.15
N ASP A 237 15.03 6.93 -21.11
CA ASP A 237 15.49 5.80 -21.91
C ASP A 237 15.74 4.53 -21.09
N LYS A 238 15.88 4.67 -19.76
CA LYS A 238 16.27 3.60 -18.85
C LYS A 238 15.13 3.12 -17.97
N LEU A 239 14.94 1.80 -17.93
CA LEU A 239 14.06 1.09 -17.00
C LEU A 239 14.78 -0.17 -16.52
N ASP A 240 15.47 -0.06 -15.38
CA ASP A 240 15.95 -1.24 -14.66
C ASP A 240 15.05 -1.47 -13.44
N TRP A 241 14.87 -2.72 -13.05
CA TRP A 241 14.14 -3.10 -11.85
C TRP A 241 14.86 -4.22 -11.11
N GLU A 242 14.65 -4.27 -9.80
CA GLU A 242 15.13 -5.31 -8.91
C GLU A 242 14.05 -5.64 -7.87
N ILE A 243 13.79 -6.92 -7.65
CA ILE A 243 12.97 -7.39 -6.53
C ILE A 243 13.90 -7.48 -5.32
N VAL A 244 13.60 -6.70 -4.28
CA VAL A 244 14.43 -6.65 -3.08
C VAL A 244 13.74 -7.36 -1.93
N GLU A 245 14.48 -8.25 -1.27
CA GLU A 245 14.08 -8.95 -0.06
C GLU A 245 14.37 -8.08 1.18
N ILE A 246 13.41 -7.96 2.09
CA ILE A 246 13.54 -7.24 3.35
C ILE A 246 14.27 -8.18 4.34
N PRO A 247 15.47 -7.81 4.82
CA PRO A 247 16.24 -8.66 5.72
C PRO A 247 15.45 -8.99 7.00
N PRO A 248 15.54 -10.23 7.52
CA PRO A 248 14.82 -10.63 8.72
C PRO A 248 15.21 -9.76 9.93
N VAL A 249 14.33 -9.71 10.92
CA VAL A 249 14.60 -8.94 12.16
C VAL A 249 15.90 -9.45 12.80
N GLY A 250 16.82 -8.52 13.06
CA GLY A 250 18.13 -8.83 13.65
C GLY A 250 19.26 -9.13 12.65
N ALA A 251 18.97 -9.14 11.34
CA ALA A 251 20.03 -9.14 10.33
C ALA A 251 20.82 -7.82 10.40
N THR A 252 22.14 -7.91 10.46
CA THR A 252 23.03 -6.74 10.36
C THR A 252 23.15 -6.37 8.88
N LEU A 253 22.82 -5.14 8.51
CA LEU A 253 23.16 -4.59 7.20
C LEU A 253 24.69 -4.55 7.11
N GLN A 254 25.28 -5.32 6.20
CA GLN A 254 26.72 -5.29 5.92
C GLN A 254 27.09 -4.06 5.11
#